data_AF-A0A6I2L4E6-F1
#
_entry.id   AF-A0A6I2L4E6-F1
#
_cell.length_a   1.000
_cell.length_b   1.000
_cell.length_c   1.000
_cell.angle_alpha   90.00
_cell.angle_beta   90.00
_cell.angle_gamma   90.00
#
_symmetry.space_group_name_H-M   'P 1'
#
loop_
_entity.id
_entity.type
_entity.pdbx_description
1 polymer ?
#
loop_
_entity_poly.entity_id
_entity_poly.type
_entity_poly.pdbx_seq_one_letter_code
_entity_poly.pdbx_strand_id
1 'polypeptide(L)' 'MKRETISKFYFTQEEIDAAIAAAPNFVNIADDPDCPYDPNDAASVHAYWSKAILTFPGGHPHQDPLWRTKRK' A
#
# COMPACT_ATOMS: atom_id res chain seq x y z
N MET A 1 -35.40 10.45 8.06
CA MET A 1 -35.20 9.01 8.31
C MET A 1 -33.74 8.80 8.66
N LYS A 2 -33.42 8.47 9.92
CA LYS A 2 -32.03 8.20 10.32
C LYS A 2 -31.67 6.79 9.84
N ARG A 3 -30.53 6.64 9.16
CA ARG A 3 -30.04 5.33 8.71
C ARG A 3 -29.44 4.63 9.92
N GLU A 4 -29.90 3.41 10.21
CA GLU A 4 -29.33 2.60 11.28
C GLU A 4 -27.97 2.06 10.83
N THR A 5 -27.01 2.04 11.75
CA THR A 5 -25.66 1.56 11.51
C THR A 5 -25.70 0.04 11.31
N ILE A 6 -25.43 -0.41 10.10
CA ILE A 6 -25.51 -1.84 9.71
C ILE A 6 -24.25 -2.61 10.09
N SER A 7 -23.16 -1.91 10.45
CA SER A 7 -21.90 -2.55 10.83
C SER A 7 -22.01 -3.10 12.25
N LYS A 8 -22.25 -4.40 12.36
CA LYS A 8 -21.92 -5.13 13.58
C LYS A 8 -20.40 -5.09 13.71
N PHE A 9 -19.87 -4.69 14.88
CA PHE A 9 -18.45 -4.91 15.15
C PHE A 9 -18.21 -6.42 15.15
N TYR A 10 -17.38 -6.88 14.20
CA TYR A 10 -17.18 -8.31 13.93
C TYR A 10 -16.20 -8.96 14.91
N PHE A 11 -15.44 -8.17 15.66
CA PHE A 11 -14.39 -8.64 16.56
C PHE A 11 -14.49 -7.96 17.92
N THR A 12 -14.20 -8.69 18.99
CA THR A 12 -14.03 -8.13 20.34
C THR A 12 -12.68 -7.43 20.47
N GLN A 13 -12.53 -6.60 21.49
CA GLN A 13 -11.25 -5.96 21.77
C GLN A 13 -10.16 -7.01 22.06
N GLU A 14 -10.50 -8.11 22.74
CA GLU A 14 -9.52 -9.17 23.02
C GLU A 14 -9.06 -9.89 21.74
N GLU A 15 -9.95 -10.08 20.76
CA GLU A 15 -9.59 -10.69 19.47
C GLU A 15 -8.65 -9.78 18.67
N ILE A 16 -8.86 -8.46 18.73
CA ILE A 16 -7.99 -7.47 18.10
C ILE A 16 -6.61 -7.47 18.77
N ASP A 17 -6.57 -7.45 20.11
CA ASP A 17 -5.30 -7.42 20.86
C ASP A 17 -4.50 -8.72 20.66
N ALA A 18 -5.19 -9.87 20.62
CA ALA A 18 -4.57 -11.15 20.31
C ALA A 18 -4.02 -11.19 18.88
N ALA A 19 -4.73 -10.63 17.89
CA ALA A 19 -4.26 -10.56 16.52
C ALA A 19 -3.03 -9.64 16.37
N ILE A 20 -2.99 -8.52 17.09
CA ILE A 20 -1.83 -7.61 17.11
C ILE A 20 -0.64 -8.28 17.79
N ALA A 21 -0.85 -8.99 18.91
CA ALA A 21 0.21 -9.70 19.61
C ALA A 21 0.76 -10.91 18.83
N ALA A 22 -0.10 -11.58 18.04
CA ALA A 22 0.28 -12.68 17.16
C ALA A 22 0.92 -12.21 15.85
N ALA A 23 0.77 -10.93 15.49
CA ALA A 23 1.40 -10.39 14.31
C ALA A 23 2.93 -10.42 14.48
N PRO A 24 3.67 -10.87 13.47
CA PRO A 24 5.13 -10.78 13.49
C PRO A 24 5.54 -9.32 13.64
N ASN A 25 6.48 -9.05 14.56
CA ASN A 25 6.82 -7.69 15.00
C ASN A 25 7.18 -6.76 13.84
N PHE A 26 7.74 -7.27 12.75
CA PHE A 26 8.00 -6.56 11.51
C PHE A 26 7.99 -7.57 10.37
N VAL A 27 7.53 -7.17 9.19
CA VAL A 27 7.92 -7.86 7.96
C VAL A 27 9.43 -7.68 7.83
N ASN A 28 10.20 -8.64 8.34
CA ASN A 28 11.62 -8.72 8.04
C ASN A 28 11.72 -9.11 6.57
N ILE A 29 12.34 -8.26 5.75
CA ILE A 29 12.59 -8.58 4.34
C ILE A 29 13.56 -9.73 4.13
N ALA A 30 14.22 -10.18 5.19
CA ALA A 30 14.86 -11.48 5.19
C ALA A 30 13.90 -12.62 4.73
N ASP A 31 12.59 -12.46 4.97
CA ASP A 31 11.57 -13.48 4.69
C ASP A 31 10.70 -13.18 3.45
N ASP A 32 10.85 -12.01 2.81
CA ASP A 32 10.14 -11.65 1.58
C ASP A 32 11.11 -11.53 0.39
N PRO A 33 11.39 -12.63 -0.33
CA PRO A 33 12.30 -12.63 -1.47
C PRO A 33 11.78 -11.82 -2.66
N ASP A 34 10.50 -11.43 -2.68
CA ASP A 34 9.88 -10.65 -3.75
C ASP A 34 9.96 -9.14 -3.49
N CYS A 35 10.35 -8.70 -2.28
CA CYS A 35 10.45 -7.27 -1.94
C CYS A 35 11.79 -6.67 -2.42
N PRO A 36 11.79 -5.70 -3.36
CA PRO A 36 13.03 -5.21 -3.97
C PRO A 36 13.81 -4.18 -3.15
N TYR A 37 13.30 -3.76 -1.99
CA TYR A 37 13.94 -2.77 -1.09
C TYR A 37 13.41 -2.91 0.33
N ASP A 38 14.16 -2.43 1.33
CA ASP A 38 13.76 -2.46 2.75
C ASP A 38 12.97 -1.21 3.17
N PRO A 39 11.66 -1.29 3.52
CA PRO A 39 10.87 -0.17 3.95
C PRO A 39 11.26 0.33 5.34
N ASN A 40 12.00 -0.46 6.13
CA ASN A 40 12.53 -0.03 7.43
C ASN A 40 13.88 0.69 7.29
N ASP A 41 14.55 0.58 6.14
CA ASP A 41 15.76 1.33 5.82
C ASP A 41 15.45 2.53 4.91
N ALA A 42 15.56 3.74 5.47
CA ALA A 42 15.29 4.97 4.74
C ALA A 42 16.18 5.13 3.49
N ALA A 43 17.41 4.60 3.49
CA ALA A 43 18.30 4.67 2.34
C ALA A 43 17.81 3.76 1.20
N SER A 44 17.39 2.53 1.50
CA SER A 44 16.81 1.58 0.53
C SER A 44 15.54 2.12 -0.11
N VAL A 45 14.63 2.70 0.70
CA VAL A 45 13.42 3.38 0.20
C VAL A 45 13.79 4.51 -0.77
N HIS A 46 14.70 5.39 -0.36
CA HIS A 46 15.09 6.52 -1.21
C HIS A 46 15.75 6.06 -2.51
N ALA A 47 16.62 5.05 -2.45
CA ALA A 47 17.29 4.50 -3.62
C ALA A 47 16.27 3.93 -4.63
N TYR A 48 15.33 3.11 -4.16
CA TYR A 48 14.32 2.49 -5.01
C TYR A 48 13.35 3.51 -5.61
N TRP A 49 12.86 4.45 -4.81
CA TRP A 49 11.85 5.43 -5.24
C TRP A 49 12.44 6.69 -5.90
N SER A 50 13.77 6.87 -5.93
CA SER A 50 14.43 8.05 -6.51
C SER A 50 14.05 8.36 -7.96
N LYS A 51 13.63 7.34 -8.73
CA LYS A 51 13.24 7.46 -10.15
C LYS A 51 11.74 7.31 -10.37
N ALA A 52 10.95 7.24 -9.30
CA ALA A 52 9.51 7.06 -9.42
C ALA A 52 8.85 8.29 -10.05
N ILE A 53 7.92 8.04 -10.96
CA ILE A 53 7.12 9.10 -11.58
C ILE A 53 5.86 9.26 -10.74
N LEU A 54 5.75 10.40 -10.03
CA LEU A 54 4.52 10.76 -9.35
C LEU A 54 3.46 11.15 -10.37
N THR A 55 2.35 10.43 -10.39
CA THR A 55 1.22 10.73 -11.26
C THR A 55 0.02 11.13 -10.42
N PHE A 56 -0.60 12.26 -10.78
CA PHE A 56 -1.88 12.68 -10.21
C PHE A 56 -3.03 11.93 -10.89
N PRO A 57 -4.23 11.87 -10.28
CA PRO A 57 -5.41 11.32 -10.95
C PRO A 57 -5.63 12.00 -12.32
N GLY A 58 -5.66 11.22 -13.40
CA GLY A 58 -5.74 11.70 -14.78
C GLY A 58 -4.40 12.00 -15.46
N GLY A 59 -3.29 12.00 -14.70
CA GLY A 59 -1.92 12.21 -15.20
C GLY A 59 -1.18 10.92 -15.53
N HIS A 60 -1.77 9.75 -15.26
CA HIS A 60 -1.18 8.49 -15.70
C HIS A 60 -1.24 8.41 -17.23
N PRO A 61 -0.19 7.99 -17.94
CA PRO A 61 -0.18 7.93 -19.40
C PRO A 61 -1.35 7.12 -19.97
N HIS A 62 -1.81 6.07 -19.27
CA HIS A 62 -2.96 5.26 -19.73
C HIS A 62 -4.32 5.94 -19.52
N GLN A 63 -4.37 7.05 -18.77
CA GLN A 63 -5.56 7.88 -18.55
C GLN A 63 -5.58 9.10 -19.49
N ASP A 64 -4.50 9.40 -20.21
CA ASP A 64 -4.49 10.42 -21.26
C ASP A 64 -5.27 9.87 -22.49
N PRO A 65 -6.40 10.46 -22.90
CA PRO A 65 -7.15 9.98 -24.06
C PRO A 65 -6.35 10.00 -25.37
N LEU A 66 -5.21 10.68 -25.41
CA LEU A 66 -4.31 10.78 -26.56
C LEU A 66 -3.04 9.91 -26.42
N TRP A 67 -2.95 9.03 -25.42
CA TRP A 67 -1.73 8.24 -25.18
C TRP A 67 -1.32 7.34 -26.35
N ARG A 68 -2.32 6.84 -27.10
CA ARG A 68 -2.10 5.96 -28.27
C ARG A 68 -1.55 6.72 -29.49
N THR A 69 -1.74 8.03 -29.58
CA THR A 69 -1.29 8.83 -30.74
C THR A 69 0.11 9.42 -30.56
N LYS A 70 0.63 9.47 -29.32
CA LYS A 70 1.95 10.04 -29.00
C LYS A 70 3.13 9.06 -29.10
N ARG A 71 2.90 7.76 -29.37
CA ARG A 71 3.93 6.71 -29.53
C ARG A 71 4.22 6.34 -31.00
N LYS A 72 4.07 7.29 -31.93
CA LYS A 72 4.53 7.12 -33.32
C LYS A 72 5.93 7.68 -33.51
#